data_AF-A0A1V5V4X5-F1
#
_entry.id   AF-A0A1V5V4X5-F1
#
_cell.length_a   1.000
_cell.length_b   1.000
_cell.length_c   1.000
_cell.angle_alpha   90.00
_cell.angle_beta   90.00
_cell.angle_gamma   90.00
#
_symmetry.space_group_name_H-M   'P 1'
#
loop_
_entity.id
_entity.type
_entity.pdbx_description
1 polymer ?
#
loop_
_entity_poly.entity_id
_entity_poly.type
_entity_poly.pdbx_seq_one_letter_code
_entity_poly.pdbx_strand_id
1 'polypeptide(L)'
;MPVDVFRKVDPEMRHLLKESGLNEFKWSRLRTARNRFAAEKILNVTMKHICERTMRIDVLVWDTSDSRHLISGRDDSENLHRMYFHLIKNVLRDRWPDECIWRLCPDEHKGMRWDSLKDVLDNVSWKLDRSRLTNGIFHKGFDALIDLYEIESIKPVQSKDTPLTQLADLVAGMAVYSRKEHCKYQGWLKQIGPQNASLFDEPYSEGLNNTDIERCIIMSSFNDMCKKYRLGVSMNKYHGFRTMNPKYPINFWWYVPQHEDDKAPVKQRQIDM
;
A
#
# COMPACT_ATOMS: atom_id res chain seq x y z
N MET A 1 -3.14 -10.61 3.47
CA MET A 1 -3.11 -10.70 4.95
C MET A 1 -3.17 -12.18 5.33
N PRO A 2 -2.61 -12.61 6.47
CA PRO A 2 -2.80 -13.98 6.96
C PRO A 2 -4.28 -14.30 7.19
N VAL A 3 -4.67 -15.56 6.97
CA VAL A 3 -6.07 -15.99 7.01
C VAL A 3 -6.70 -15.82 8.39
N ASP A 4 -5.96 -16.09 9.46
CA ASP A 4 -6.42 -15.97 10.84
C ASP A 4 -6.68 -14.51 11.26
N VAL A 5 -5.81 -13.59 10.82
CA VAL A 5 -5.99 -12.15 11.01
C VAL A 5 -7.17 -11.64 10.19
N PHE A 6 -7.28 -12.05 8.92
CA PHE A 6 -8.38 -11.65 8.04
C PHE A 6 -9.74 -11.95 8.66
N ARG A 7 -9.91 -13.14 9.26
CA ARG A 7 -11.16 -13.57 9.92
C ARG A 7 -11.58 -12.69 11.10
N LYS A 8 -10.64 -11.96 11.70
CA LYS A 8 -10.91 -11.04 12.83
C LYS A 8 -11.22 -9.64 12.33
N VAL A 9 -10.42 -9.13 11.40
CA VAL A 9 -10.47 -7.74 10.97
C VAL A 9 -11.62 -7.46 9.98
N ASP A 10 -11.87 -8.37 9.04
CA ASP A 10 -12.89 -8.14 8.00
C ASP A 10 -14.30 -7.90 8.59
N PRO A 11 -14.77 -8.68 9.59
CA PRO A 11 -16.06 -8.42 10.24
C PRO A 11 -16.11 -7.08 10.98
N GLU A 12 -15.03 -6.68 11.66
CA GLU A 12 -14.93 -5.40 12.39
C GLU A 12 -15.05 -4.21 11.41
N MET A 13 -14.33 -4.27 10.30
CA MET A 13 -14.40 -3.26 9.23
C MET A 13 -15.77 -3.21 8.56
N ARG A 14 -16.41 -4.38 8.35
CA ARG A 14 -17.77 -4.46 7.79
C ARG A 14 -18.81 -3.83 8.72
N HIS A 15 -18.71 -4.09 10.01
CA HIS A 15 -19.59 -3.51 11.01
C HIS A 15 -19.49 -1.98 11.02
N LEU A 16 -18.27 -1.45 11.00
CA LEU A 16 -17.99 -0.01 10.97
C LEU A 16 -18.58 0.69 9.75
N LEU A 17 -18.45 0.08 8.56
CA LEU A 17 -19.06 0.61 7.33
C LEU A 17 -20.58 0.68 7.47
N LYS A 18 -21.21 -0.38 7.99
CA LYS A 18 -22.65 -0.44 8.24
C LYS A 18 -23.11 0.63 9.25
N GLU A 19 -22.37 0.83 10.35
CA GLU A 19 -22.66 1.90 11.32
C GLU A 19 -22.54 3.30 10.72
N SER A 20 -21.67 3.47 9.73
CA SER A 20 -21.53 4.72 8.96
C SER A 20 -22.60 4.86 7.86
N GLY A 21 -23.48 3.86 7.75
CA GLY A 21 -24.51 3.72 6.73
C GLY A 21 -23.96 3.54 5.31
N LEU A 22 -22.70 3.13 5.17
CA LEU A 22 -22.03 2.93 3.89
C LEU A 22 -22.03 1.44 3.53
N ASN A 23 -22.53 1.12 2.34
CA ASN A 23 -22.34 -0.21 1.76
C ASN A 23 -20.94 -0.37 1.16
N GLU A 24 -20.36 0.74 0.68
CA GLU A 24 -19.05 0.77 0.04
C GLU A 24 -18.43 2.17 0.16
N PHE A 25 -17.24 2.22 0.74
CA PHE A 25 -16.37 3.38 0.73
C PHE A 25 -15.50 3.39 -0.54
N LYS A 26 -15.32 4.58 -1.12
CA LYS A 26 -14.31 4.85 -2.17
C LYS A 26 -13.64 6.19 -1.94
N TRP A 27 -12.33 6.28 -2.14
CA TRP A 27 -11.56 7.53 -2.11
C TRP A 27 -12.12 8.60 -3.05
N SER A 28 -12.58 8.19 -4.24
CA SER A 28 -13.19 9.08 -5.22
C SER A 28 -14.50 9.72 -4.73
N ARG A 29 -15.15 9.12 -3.72
CA ARG A 29 -16.38 9.59 -3.06
C ARG A 29 -16.11 10.37 -1.75
N LEU A 30 -14.85 10.46 -1.29
CA LEU A 30 -14.47 11.27 -0.14
C LEU A 30 -14.58 12.77 -0.46
N ARG A 31 -15.80 13.30 -0.35
CA ARG A 31 -16.17 14.68 -0.71
C ARG A 31 -17.10 15.35 0.30
N THR A 32 -17.47 14.62 1.36
CA THR A 32 -18.45 15.04 2.37
C THR A 32 -18.00 14.60 3.75
N ALA A 33 -18.46 15.31 4.79
CA ALA A 33 -18.20 14.98 6.18
C ALA A 33 -18.60 13.53 6.53
N ARG A 34 -19.70 13.01 5.95
CA ARG A 34 -20.11 11.61 6.15
C ARG A 34 -19.03 10.61 5.70
N ASN A 35 -18.50 10.80 4.48
CA ASN A 35 -17.43 9.94 3.98
C ASN A 35 -16.12 10.17 4.74
N ARG A 36 -15.86 11.40 5.20
CA ARG A 36 -14.72 11.71 6.08
C ARG A 36 -14.81 10.92 7.38
N PHE A 37 -15.92 10.99 8.10
CA PHE A 37 -16.07 10.27 9.37
C PHE A 37 -15.93 8.75 9.21
N ALA A 38 -16.44 8.19 8.10
CA ALA A 38 -16.20 6.79 7.79
C ALA A 38 -14.71 6.48 7.57
N ALA A 39 -13.99 7.32 6.81
CA ALA A 39 -12.55 7.17 6.60
C ALA A 39 -11.76 7.30 7.92
N GLU A 40 -12.10 8.24 8.80
CA GLU A 40 -11.46 8.37 10.12
C GLU A 40 -11.65 7.11 10.97
N LYS A 41 -12.87 6.57 11.01
CA LYS A 41 -13.15 5.31 11.71
C LYS A 41 -12.31 4.16 11.13
N ILE A 42 -12.28 4.01 9.80
CA ILE A 42 -11.48 2.99 9.09
C ILE A 42 -10.01 3.10 9.51
N LEU A 43 -9.46 4.32 9.51
CA LEU A 43 -8.07 4.55 9.88
C LEU A 43 -7.81 4.28 11.36
N ASN A 44 -8.73 4.62 12.27
CA ASN A 44 -8.58 4.35 13.70
C ASN A 44 -8.49 2.84 14.00
N VAL A 45 -9.39 2.03 13.43
CA VAL A 45 -9.33 0.55 13.56
C VAL A 45 -8.05 0.00 12.93
N THR A 46 -7.67 0.52 11.77
CA THR A 46 -6.43 0.15 11.09
C THR A 46 -5.20 0.43 11.96
N MET A 47 -5.13 1.61 12.60
CA MET A 47 -4.02 1.99 13.48
C MET A 47 -3.94 1.11 14.72
N LYS A 48 -5.08 0.72 15.30
CA LYS A 48 -5.12 -0.26 16.40
C LYS A 48 -4.41 -1.57 16.00
N HIS A 49 -4.80 -2.16 14.86
CA HIS A 49 -4.17 -3.40 14.39
C HIS A 49 -2.70 -3.25 13.99
N ILE A 50 -2.32 -2.09 13.45
CA ILE A 50 -0.91 -1.77 13.15
C ILE A 50 -0.09 -1.72 14.44
N CYS A 51 -0.60 -1.07 15.49
CA CYS A 51 0.06 -0.99 16.79
C CYS A 51 0.15 -2.37 17.48
N GLU A 52 -0.87 -3.21 17.32
CA GLU A 52 -0.89 -4.61 17.77
C GLU A 52 -0.02 -5.54 16.91
N ARG A 53 0.60 -5.03 15.83
CA ARG A 53 1.41 -5.80 14.86
C ARG A 53 0.63 -6.92 14.16
N THR A 54 -0.69 -6.77 14.08
CA THR A 54 -1.58 -7.70 13.37
C THR A 54 -1.92 -7.19 11.97
N MET A 55 -1.57 -5.95 11.62
CA MET A 55 -1.75 -5.41 10.27
C MET A 55 -0.53 -4.63 9.81
N ARG A 56 -0.34 -4.63 8.49
CA ARG A 56 0.65 -3.83 7.76
C ARG A 56 -0.02 -3.16 6.56
N ILE A 57 0.46 -1.97 6.22
CA ILE A 57 0.12 -1.28 4.98
C ILE A 57 1.38 -1.13 4.14
N ASP A 58 1.33 -1.59 2.90
CA ASP A 58 2.34 -1.31 1.89
C ASP A 58 1.66 -0.68 0.68
N VAL A 59 2.09 0.52 0.31
CA VAL A 59 1.57 1.27 -0.84
C VAL A 59 2.70 1.51 -1.83
N LEU A 60 2.52 0.97 -3.04
CA LEU A 60 3.39 1.24 -4.17
C LEU A 60 2.93 2.50 -4.90
N VAL A 61 3.84 3.47 -5.04
CA VAL A 61 3.62 4.69 -5.84
C VAL A 61 4.72 4.78 -6.88
N TRP A 62 4.36 4.90 -8.16
CA TRP A 62 5.32 5.08 -9.24
C TRP A 62 4.95 6.28 -10.11
N ASP A 63 5.93 6.80 -10.84
CA ASP A 63 5.77 7.90 -11.77
C ASP A 63 5.74 7.37 -13.21
N THR A 64 4.59 7.49 -13.87
CA THR A 64 4.42 7.00 -15.25
C THR A 64 5.15 7.84 -16.29
N SER A 65 5.79 8.94 -15.87
CA SER A 65 6.53 9.87 -16.73
C SER A 65 8.04 9.89 -16.43
N ASP A 66 8.54 9.00 -15.58
CA ASP A 66 9.98 8.93 -15.30
C ASP A 66 10.78 8.26 -16.43
N SER A 67 12.11 8.24 -16.28
CA SER A 67 13.03 7.67 -17.26
C SER A 67 12.89 6.16 -17.49
N ARG A 68 12.22 5.41 -16.59
CA ARG A 68 11.86 3.99 -16.81
C ARG A 68 10.70 3.86 -17.78
N HIS A 69 9.78 4.81 -17.71
CA HIS A 69 8.47 4.75 -18.34
C HIS A 69 8.43 5.49 -19.69
N LEU A 70 9.40 6.37 -19.96
CA LEU A 70 9.60 7.06 -21.25
C LEU A 70 10.31 6.16 -22.29
N ILE A 71 9.76 4.98 -22.56
CA ILE A 71 10.27 4.04 -23.57
C ILE A 71 9.16 3.62 -24.55
N SER A 72 9.51 3.45 -25.82
CA SER A 72 8.56 2.99 -26.84
C SER A 72 8.25 1.50 -26.69
N GLY A 73 7.00 1.11 -26.93
CA GLY A 73 6.56 -0.29 -26.86
C GLY A 73 6.44 -0.86 -25.44
N ARG A 74 6.40 0.00 -24.41
CA ARG A 74 6.30 -0.39 -23.00
C ARG A 74 5.20 -1.42 -22.74
N ASP A 75 5.54 -2.44 -21.96
CA ASP A 75 4.59 -3.40 -21.43
C ASP A 75 4.20 -3.01 -19.99
N ASP A 76 3.12 -2.23 -19.89
CA ASP A 76 2.60 -1.77 -18.60
C ASP A 76 2.13 -2.90 -17.69
N SER A 77 1.63 -3.99 -18.27
CA SER A 77 1.11 -5.13 -17.50
C SER A 77 2.26 -5.92 -16.89
N GLU A 78 3.31 -6.20 -17.66
CA GLU A 78 4.52 -6.86 -17.17
C GLU A 78 5.28 -5.97 -16.15
N ASN A 79 5.33 -4.65 -16.38
CA ASN A 79 5.94 -3.73 -15.42
C ASN A 79 5.19 -3.74 -14.08
N LEU A 80 3.85 -3.66 -14.13
CA LEU A 80 3.00 -3.76 -12.94
C LEU A 80 3.21 -5.11 -12.22
N HIS A 81 3.29 -6.20 -12.98
CA HIS A 81 3.53 -7.54 -12.45
C HIS A 81 4.84 -7.62 -11.66
N ARG A 82 5.95 -7.11 -12.21
CA ARG A 82 7.25 -7.06 -11.54
C ARG A 82 7.22 -6.22 -10.26
N MET A 83 6.59 -5.05 -10.30
CA MET A 83 6.48 -4.20 -9.11
C MET A 83 5.67 -4.88 -8.00
N TYR A 84 4.55 -5.53 -8.35
CA TYR A 84 3.73 -6.30 -7.41
C TYR A 84 4.50 -7.50 -6.84
N PHE A 85 5.26 -8.22 -7.67
CA PHE A 85 6.12 -9.30 -7.21
C PHE A 85 7.09 -8.82 -6.14
N HIS A 86 7.82 -7.73 -6.38
CA HIS A 86 8.77 -7.21 -5.39
C HIS A 86 8.09 -6.78 -4.09
N LEU A 87 6.94 -6.10 -4.18
CA LEU A 87 6.21 -5.65 -2.99
C LEU A 87 5.69 -6.84 -2.18
N ILE A 88 4.97 -7.76 -2.83
CA ILE A 88 4.36 -8.90 -2.15
C ILE A 88 5.43 -9.83 -1.60
N LYS A 89 6.47 -10.14 -2.39
CA LYS A 89 7.62 -10.94 -1.90
C LYS A 89 8.21 -10.34 -0.63
N ASN A 90 8.52 -9.04 -0.62
CA ASN A 90 9.04 -8.36 0.57
C ASN A 90 8.09 -8.56 1.76
N VAL A 91 6.78 -8.38 1.58
CA VAL A 91 5.80 -8.56 2.67
C VAL A 91 5.77 -10.00 3.19
N LEU A 92 5.55 -10.98 2.29
CA LEU A 92 5.37 -12.38 2.66
C LEU A 92 6.63 -12.99 3.28
N ARG A 93 7.81 -12.62 2.78
CA ARG A 93 9.08 -13.22 3.16
C ARG A 93 9.83 -12.47 4.26
N ASP A 94 9.84 -11.14 4.22
CA ASP A 94 10.79 -10.33 5.01
C ASP A 94 10.12 -9.49 6.11
N ARG A 95 8.78 -9.43 6.13
CA ARG A 95 8.03 -8.50 6.98
C ARG A 95 6.99 -9.16 7.86
N TRP A 96 6.77 -10.45 7.70
CA TRP A 96 5.79 -11.20 8.45
C TRP A 96 6.46 -12.44 9.08
N PRO A 97 5.93 -12.96 10.20
CA PRO A 97 6.35 -14.25 10.72
C PRO A 97 6.33 -15.36 9.67
N ASP A 98 7.28 -16.29 9.80
CA ASP A 98 7.37 -17.49 8.98
C ASP A 98 6.10 -18.38 9.17
N GLU A 99 5.94 -19.39 8.31
CA GLU A 99 4.87 -20.41 8.36
C GLU A 99 3.44 -19.85 8.31
N CYS A 100 3.26 -18.64 7.78
CA CYS A 100 1.94 -18.02 7.66
C CYS A 100 1.20 -18.47 6.39
N ILE A 101 -0.10 -18.71 6.52
CA ILE A 101 -0.99 -19.01 5.39
C ILE A 101 -1.69 -17.73 4.93
N TRP A 102 -1.52 -17.40 3.66
CA TRP A 102 -1.99 -16.14 3.08
C TRP A 102 -3.15 -16.34 2.13
N ARG A 103 -4.11 -15.41 2.23
CA ARG A 103 -5.09 -15.15 1.19
C ARG A 103 -4.84 -13.77 0.62
N LEU A 104 -4.66 -13.72 -0.70
CA LEU A 104 -4.49 -12.47 -1.44
C LEU A 104 -5.81 -12.16 -2.16
N CYS A 105 -6.41 -11.02 -1.80
CA CYS A 105 -7.70 -10.58 -2.34
C CYS A 105 -7.50 -9.27 -3.13
N PRO A 106 -6.88 -9.31 -4.34
CA PRO A 106 -6.76 -8.12 -5.15
C PRO A 106 -8.13 -7.58 -5.58
N ASP A 107 -8.21 -6.29 -5.90
CA ASP A 107 -9.36 -5.72 -6.59
C ASP A 107 -9.47 -6.31 -8.02
N GLU A 108 -10.64 -6.19 -8.66
CA GLU A 108 -10.91 -6.67 -10.01
C GLU A 108 -10.11 -5.88 -11.07
N HIS A 109 -8.79 -6.08 -11.12
CA HIS A 109 -7.89 -5.42 -12.07
C HIS A 109 -7.60 -6.32 -13.28
N LYS A 110 -8.10 -5.93 -14.46
CA LYS A 110 -7.99 -6.72 -15.70
C LYS A 110 -6.56 -6.88 -16.25
N GLY A 111 -5.61 -6.04 -15.82
CA GLY A 111 -4.23 -6.04 -16.33
C GLY A 111 -3.27 -6.99 -15.60
N MET A 112 -3.71 -7.75 -14.59
CA MET A 112 -2.81 -8.59 -13.77
C MET A 112 -3.05 -10.07 -14.02
N ARG A 113 -1.96 -10.81 -14.25
CA ARG A 113 -1.93 -12.28 -14.34
C ARG A 113 -1.65 -12.88 -12.96
N TRP A 114 -2.70 -13.04 -12.15
CA TRP A 114 -2.56 -13.47 -10.75
C TRP A 114 -1.98 -14.87 -10.57
N ASP A 115 -2.32 -15.82 -11.44
CA ASP A 115 -1.79 -17.19 -11.38
C ASP A 115 -0.28 -17.19 -11.60
N SER A 116 0.21 -16.48 -12.63
CA SER A 116 1.64 -16.35 -12.88
C SER A 116 2.39 -15.68 -11.73
N LEU A 117 1.74 -14.74 -11.02
CA LEU A 117 2.32 -14.10 -9.85
C LEU A 117 2.43 -15.10 -8.69
N LYS A 118 1.42 -15.94 -8.50
CA LYS A 118 1.42 -17.01 -7.50
C LYS A 118 2.59 -17.97 -7.75
N ASP A 119 2.75 -18.45 -8.98
CA ASP A 119 3.81 -19.39 -9.34
C ASP A 119 5.21 -18.85 -8.98
N VAL A 120 5.47 -17.58 -9.30
CA VAL A 120 6.77 -16.96 -9.02
C VAL A 120 6.96 -16.68 -7.52
N LEU A 121 5.89 -16.39 -6.78
CA LEU A 121 5.95 -16.25 -5.32
C LEU A 121 6.18 -17.59 -4.62
N ASP A 122 5.49 -18.65 -5.03
CA ASP A 122 5.65 -19.98 -4.46
C ASP A 122 7.10 -20.49 -4.62
N ASN A 123 7.76 -20.16 -5.74
CA ASN A 123 9.17 -20.49 -5.96
C ASN A 123 10.15 -19.81 -4.97
N VAL A 124 9.72 -18.77 -4.27
CA VAL A 124 10.52 -18.03 -3.27
C VAL A 124 9.92 -18.11 -1.86
N SER A 125 9.07 -19.11 -1.61
CA SER A 125 8.36 -19.36 -0.35
C SER A 125 9.19 -20.04 0.72
N TRP A 126 10.45 -20.39 0.46
CA TRP A 126 11.31 -21.10 1.40
C TRP A 126 12.67 -20.41 1.59
N LYS A 127 13.35 -20.74 2.69
CA LYS A 127 14.75 -20.37 2.94
C LYS A 127 15.55 -21.58 3.44
N LEU A 128 16.85 -21.56 3.19
CA LEU A 128 17.77 -22.54 3.75
C LEU A 128 18.20 -22.09 5.16
N ASP A 129 17.93 -22.92 6.16
CA ASP A 129 18.41 -22.77 7.53
C ASP A 129 19.85 -23.27 7.64
N ARG A 130 20.78 -22.32 7.54
CA ARG A 130 22.22 -22.62 7.63
C ARG A 130 22.65 -23.10 9.02
N SER A 131 21.87 -22.83 10.07
CA SER A 131 22.18 -23.32 11.42
C SER A 131 21.97 -24.82 11.57
N ARG A 132 21.03 -25.40 10.78
CA ARG A 132 20.81 -26.85 10.70
C ARG A 132 21.88 -27.57 9.89
N LEU A 133 22.58 -26.86 9.00
CA LEU A 133 23.68 -27.40 8.21
C LEU A 133 24.99 -27.53 9.00
N THR A 134 25.17 -26.76 10.08
CA THR A 134 26.42 -26.76 10.86
C THR A 134 26.52 -27.90 11.88
N ASN A 135 25.44 -28.64 12.15
CA ASN A 135 25.39 -29.70 13.16
C ASN A 135 25.75 -31.10 12.63
N GLY A 136 26.80 -31.19 11.81
CA GLY A 136 27.66 -32.39 11.67
C GLY A 136 27.06 -33.68 11.08
N ILE A 137 25.75 -33.74 10.82
CA ILE A 137 25.12 -34.88 10.17
C ILE A 137 24.50 -34.36 8.88
N PHE A 138 24.95 -34.89 7.74
CA PHE A 138 24.30 -34.77 6.45
C PHE A 138 22.91 -35.44 6.51
N HIS A 139 22.00 -34.87 7.29
CA HIS A 139 20.58 -35.06 7.09
C HIS A 139 20.24 -34.36 5.78
N LYS A 140 19.54 -35.10 4.92
CA LYS A 140 19.28 -34.81 3.51
C LYS A 140 18.94 -33.34 3.34
N GLY A 141 19.52 -32.64 2.37
CA GLY A 141 19.45 -31.17 2.23
C GLY A 141 18.04 -30.54 2.19
N PHE A 142 16.97 -31.34 2.17
CA PHE A 142 15.58 -30.92 2.36
C PHE A 142 15.20 -30.63 3.82
N ASP A 143 15.81 -31.27 4.83
CA ASP A 143 15.49 -31.06 6.26
C ASP A 143 15.96 -29.67 6.77
N ALA A 144 16.81 -29.00 5.99
CA ALA A 144 17.30 -27.65 6.23
C ALA A 144 16.43 -26.57 5.56
N LEU A 145 15.38 -26.94 4.81
CA LEU A 145 14.46 -25.96 4.22
C LEU A 145 13.39 -25.57 5.25
N ILE A 146 13.17 -24.26 5.38
CA ILE A 146 12.07 -23.69 6.16
C ILE A 146 11.08 -23.06 5.19
N ASP A 147 9.83 -23.49 5.26
CA ASP A 147 8.72 -22.85 4.59
C ASP A 147 8.40 -21.53 5.30
N LEU A 148 8.55 -20.44 4.57
CA LEU A 148 8.33 -19.09 5.08
C LEU A 148 6.84 -18.74 5.06
N TYR A 149 6.10 -19.22 4.07
CA TYR A 149 4.68 -18.95 3.92
C TYR A 149 4.05 -19.89 2.90
N GLU A 150 2.72 -19.97 2.97
CA GLU A 150 1.88 -20.61 1.96
C GLU A 150 0.89 -19.59 1.38
N ILE A 151 0.65 -19.64 0.07
CA ILE A 151 -0.45 -18.89 -0.56
C ILE A 151 -1.61 -19.85 -0.81
N GLU A 152 -2.62 -19.81 0.08
CA GLU A 152 -3.86 -20.60 -0.04
C GLU A 152 -4.58 -20.25 -1.35
N SER A 153 -4.71 -18.94 -1.65
CA SER A 153 -5.31 -18.48 -2.90
C SER A 153 -5.01 -17.02 -3.21
N ILE A 154 -5.04 -16.69 -4.50
CA ILE A 154 -5.15 -15.33 -5.01
C ILE A 154 -6.50 -15.21 -5.73
N LYS A 155 -7.43 -14.44 -5.18
CA LYS A 155 -8.78 -14.30 -5.73
C LYS A 155 -9.16 -12.83 -5.86
N PRO A 156 -9.34 -12.32 -7.09
CA PRO A 156 -9.94 -11.01 -7.28
C PRO A 156 -11.30 -10.91 -6.59
N VAL A 157 -11.54 -9.79 -5.91
CA VAL A 157 -12.78 -9.55 -5.16
C VAL A 157 -13.36 -8.19 -5.50
N GLN A 158 -14.67 -8.06 -5.34
CA GLN A 158 -15.35 -6.77 -5.46
C GLN A 158 -15.20 -5.96 -4.17
N SER A 159 -14.94 -4.66 -4.32
CA SER A 159 -14.77 -3.73 -3.20
C SER A 159 -15.98 -3.67 -2.26
N LYS A 160 -17.19 -3.75 -2.81
CA LYS A 160 -18.44 -3.76 -2.01
C LYS A 160 -18.51 -4.96 -1.06
N ASP A 161 -17.89 -6.08 -1.41
CA ASP A 161 -17.97 -7.33 -0.65
C ASP A 161 -16.79 -7.50 0.31
N THR A 162 -15.70 -6.74 0.12
CA THR A 162 -14.45 -6.86 0.90
C THR A 162 -14.00 -5.51 1.47
N PRO A 163 -14.37 -5.16 2.71
CA PRO A 163 -13.97 -3.92 3.38
C PRO A 163 -12.46 -3.62 3.33
N LEU A 164 -11.61 -4.65 3.38
CA LEU A 164 -10.15 -4.47 3.34
C LEU A 164 -9.64 -3.93 2.00
N THR A 165 -10.32 -4.17 0.87
CA THR A 165 -9.94 -3.52 -0.40
C THR A 165 -10.37 -2.05 -0.43
N GLN A 166 -11.41 -1.66 0.30
CA GLN A 166 -11.79 -0.25 0.49
C GLN A 166 -10.77 0.49 1.37
N LEU A 167 -10.18 -0.18 2.36
CA LEU A 167 -9.00 0.34 3.06
C LEU A 167 -7.84 0.55 2.08
N ALA A 168 -7.53 -0.44 1.23
CA ALA A 168 -6.48 -0.30 0.23
C ALA A 168 -6.71 0.90 -0.71
N ASP A 169 -7.94 1.11 -1.18
CA ASP A 169 -8.34 2.28 -1.98
C ASP A 169 -8.14 3.60 -1.22
N LEU A 170 -8.52 3.65 0.07
CA LEU A 170 -8.29 4.82 0.93
C LEU A 170 -6.80 5.17 1.02
N VAL A 171 -5.94 4.22 1.38
CA VAL A 171 -4.50 4.51 1.58
C VAL A 171 -3.78 4.77 0.27
N ALA A 172 -4.14 4.07 -0.81
CA ALA A 172 -3.61 4.34 -2.16
C ALA A 172 -4.02 5.75 -2.64
N GLY A 173 -5.29 6.12 -2.44
CA GLY A 173 -5.80 7.45 -2.75
C GLY A 173 -5.09 8.56 -2.00
N MET A 174 -4.88 8.38 -0.68
CA MET A 174 -4.08 9.29 0.14
C MET A 174 -2.64 9.43 -0.37
N ALA A 175 -1.99 8.31 -0.69
CA ALA A 175 -0.61 8.31 -1.18
C ALA A 175 -0.48 9.16 -2.46
N VAL A 176 -1.33 8.90 -3.46
CA VAL A 176 -1.31 9.61 -4.74
C VAL A 176 -1.65 11.09 -4.56
N TYR A 177 -2.71 11.41 -3.81
CA TYR A 177 -3.11 12.78 -3.58
C TYR A 177 -2.03 13.57 -2.82
N SER A 178 -1.39 12.96 -1.82
CA SER A 178 -0.32 13.62 -1.04
C SER A 178 0.86 14.11 -1.89
N ARG A 179 1.11 13.44 -3.02
CA ARG A 179 2.19 13.76 -3.97
C ARG A 179 1.71 14.70 -5.07
N LYS A 180 0.58 14.37 -5.72
CA LYS A 180 0.06 15.17 -6.85
C LYS A 180 -0.45 16.54 -6.42
N GLU A 181 -1.13 16.60 -5.27
CA GLU A 181 -1.84 17.78 -4.78
C GLU A 181 -1.13 18.35 -3.53
N HIS A 182 0.19 18.21 -3.44
CA HIS A 182 0.95 18.63 -2.26
C HIS A 182 0.77 20.13 -1.96
N CYS A 183 0.75 20.97 -3.00
CA CYS A 183 0.54 22.41 -2.86
C CYS A 183 -0.81 22.74 -2.22
N LYS A 184 -1.88 22.01 -2.59
CA LYS A 184 -3.21 22.16 -1.98
C LYS A 184 -3.19 21.81 -0.51
N TYR A 185 -2.52 20.70 -0.14
CA TYR A 185 -2.38 20.30 1.25
C TYR A 185 -1.59 21.34 2.08
N GLN A 186 -0.51 21.90 1.53
CA GLN A 186 0.24 22.98 2.19
C GLN A 186 -0.59 24.26 2.35
N GLY A 187 -1.34 24.66 1.31
CA GLY A 187 -2.26 25.79 1.37
C GLY A 187 -3.32 25.61 2.46
N TRP A 188 -3.93 24.43 2.52
CA TRP A 188 -4.88 24.09 3.58
C TRP A 188 -4.25 24.10 4.97
N LEU A 189 -3.05 23.54 5.16
CA LEU A 189 -2.34 23.59 6.45
C LEU A 189 -2.08 25.02 6.93
N LYS A 190 -1.71 25.92 6.02
CA LYS A 190 -1.54 27.34 6.34
C LYS A 190 -2.86 27.93 6.83
N GLN A 191 -3.98 27.65 6.15
CA GLN A 191 -5.33 28.12 6.50
C GLN A 191 -5.87 27.63 7.85
N ILE A 192 -5.32 26.57 8.44
CA ILE A 192 -5.76 26.06 9.76
C ILE A 192 -4.73 26.26 10.88
N GLY A 193 -3.52 26.72 10.54
CA GLY A 193 -2.44 26.88 11.50
C GLY A 193 -2.60 28.11 12.41
N PRO A 194 -1.95 28.13 13.58
CA PRO A 194 -1.96 29.28 14.47
C PRO A 194 -1.32 30.55 13.85
N GLN A 195 -0.60 30.41 12.73
CA GLN A 195 0.05 31.52 11.99
C GLN A 195 -0.83 32.16 10.91
N ASN A 196 -2.14 31.89 10.88
CA ASN A 196 -3.12 32.62 10.05
C ASN A 196 -3.21 34.14 10.32
N ALA A 197 -2.34 34.70 11.17
CA ALA A 197 -2.26 36.11 11.49
C ALA A 197 -1.11 36.85 10.77
N SER A 198 -0.49 36.26 9.74
CA SER A 198 0.41 37.03 8.87
C SER A 198 -0.43 37.90 7.93
N LEU A 199 -0.65 39.16 8.31
CA LEU A 199 -1.33 40.21 7.52
C LEU A 199 -0.69 40.48 6.14
N PHE A 200 0.45 39.86 5.83
CA PHE A 200 1.28 40.14 4.67
C PHE A 200 1.46 38.95 3.73
N ASP A 201 0.98 37.76 4.09
CA ASP A 201 0.98 36.62 3.19
C ASP A 201 -0.37 36.56 2.47
N GLU A 202 -0.38 36.78 1.15
CA GLU A 202 -1.55 36.46 0.35
C GLU A 202 -1.86 34.96 0.56
N PRO A 203 -3.08 34.60 1.00
CA PRO A 203 -3.45 33.22 1.16
C PRO A 203 -3.45 32.60 -0.24
N TYR A 204 -2.38 31.86 -0.57
CA TYR A 204 -2.35 31.01 -1.75
C TYR A 204 -3.42 29.93 -1.57
N SER A 205 -4.63 30.26 -2.02
CA SER A 205 -5.87 29.54 -1.78
C SER A 205 -6.62 29.24 -3.08
N GLU A 206 -6.03 29.57 -4.22
CA GLU A 206 -6.64 29.26 -5.51
C GLU A 206 -6.84 27.76 -5.66
N GLY A 207 -8.11 27.35 -5.73
CA GLY A 207 -8.50 26.02 -6.18
C GLY A 207 -8.78 24.97 -5.10
N LEU A 208 -8.78 25.31 -3.80
CA LEU A 208 -9.31 24.38 -2.79
C LEU A 208 -10.84 24.31 -2.87
N ASN A 209 -11.35 23.14 -3.25
CA ASN A 209 -12.79 22.85 -3.18
C ASN A 209 -13.11 22.00 -1.94
N ASN A 210 -14.41 21.75 -1.71
CA ASN A 210 -14.85 20.93 -0.57
C ASN A 210 -14.24 19.51 -0.56
N THR A 211 -14.04 18.91 -1.74
CA THR A 211 -13.38 17.59 -1.83
C THR A 211 -11.94 17.64 -1.36
N ASP A 212 -11.21 18.70 -1.73
CA ASP A 212 -9.82 18.88 -1.33
C ASP A 212 -9.72 19.08 0.19
N ILE A 213 -10.64 19.86 0.79
CA ILE A 213 -10.71 20.06 2.24
C ILE A 213 -10.91 18.74 2.98
N GLU A 214 -11.91 17.93 2.60
CA GLU A 214 -12.19 16.65 3.27
C GLU A 214 -11.00 15.68 3.17
N ARG A 215 -10.31 15.65 2.03
CA ARG A 215 -9.09 14.83 1.85
C ARG A 215 -7.92 15.33 2.69
N CYS A 216 -7.72 16.64 2.77
CA CYS A 216 -6.65 17.23 3.57
C CYS A 216 -6.84 16.94 5.07
N ILE A 217 -8.08 16.99 5.57
CA ILE A 217 -8.39 16.61 6.97
C ILE A 217 -7.99 15.15 7.25
N ILE A 218 -8.41 14.21 6.38
CA ILE A 218 -8.06 12.80 6.53
C ILE A 218 -6.55 12.58 6.50
N MET A 219 -5.86 13.23 5.57
CA MET A 219 -4.41 13.12 5.46
C MET A 219 -3.69 13.68 6.69
N SER A 220 -4.15 14.81 7.23
CA SER A 220 -3.61 15.37 8.47
C SER A 220 -3.81 14.41 9.63
N SER A 221 -5.03 13.91 9.81
CA SER A 221 -5.36 12.93 10.86
C SER A 221 -4.47 11.69 10.76
N PHE A 222 -4.32 11.12 9.56
CA PHE A 222 -3.43 9.99 9.30
C PHE A 222 -1.96 10.29 9.62
N ASN A 223 -1.45 11.44 9.19
CA ASN A 223 -0.10 11.90 9.46
C ASN A 223 0.16 12.06 10.97
N ASP A 224 -0.80 12.61 11.70
CA ASP A 224 -0.71 12.82 13.14
C ASP A 224 -0.75 11.49 13.90
N MET A 225 -1.57 10.53 13.46
CA MET A 225 -1.53 9.15 13.96
C MET A 225 -0.16 8.52 13.71
N CYS A 226 0.39 8.65 12.51
CA CYS A 226 1.71 8.10 12.17
C CYS A 226 2.83 8.69 13.03
N LYS A 227 2.79 10.00 13.31
CA LYS A 227 3.75 10.66 14.22
C LYS A 227 3.57 10.21 15.66
N LYS A 228 2.34 10.18 16.16
CA LYS A 228 1.98 9.75 17.53
C LYS A 228 2.54 8.36 17.83
N TYR A 229 2.36 7.42 16.90
CA TYR A 229 2.82 6.03 17.06
C TYR A 229 4.21 5.76 16.46
N ARG A 230 4.93 6.80 16.00
CA ARG A 230 6.29 6.71 15.43
C ARG A 230 6.40 5.67 14.30
N LEU A 231 5.45 5.69 13.36
CA LEU A 231 5.33 4.69 12.28
C LEU A 231 6.26 4.94 11.08
N GLY A 232 7.20 5.88 11.18
CA GLY A 232 8.25 6.09 10.17
C GLY A 232 7.81 6.75 8.86
N VAL A 233 6.58 7.24 8.78
CA VAL A 233 6.05 7.96 7.62
C VAL A 233 6.47 9.43 7.67
N SER A 234 7.03 9.92 6.56
CA SER A 234 7.35 11.33 6.36
C SER A 234 6.43 11.93 5.30
N MET A 235 6.10 13.21 5.45
CA MET A 235 5.25 13.95 4.51
C MET A 235 5.92 15.22 4.00
N ASN A 236 6.45 16.04 4.91
CA ASN A 236 6.99 17.37 4.57
C ASN A 236 8.31 17.30 3.80
N LYS A 237 9.21 16.38 4.18
CA LYS A 237 10.56 16.29 3.59
C LYS A 237 10.54 15.89 2.11
N TYR A 238 9.52 15.15 1.70
CA TYR A 238 9.46 14.52 0.39
C TYR A 238 8.31 15.03 -0.48
N HIS A 239 7.53 16.01 -0.02
CA HIS A 239 6.34 16.50 -0.73
C HIS A 239 5.30 15.40 -1.02
N GLY A 240 5.03 14.58 -0.02
CA GLY A 240 4.09 13.45 -0.10
C GLY A 240 4.44 12.35 0.90
N PHE A 241 3.51 11.43 1.13
CA PHE A 241 3.74 10.31 2.04
C PHE A 241 4.84 9.40 1.51
N ARG A 242 5.90 9.23 2.32
CA ARG A 242 7.04 8.39 2.01
C ARG A 242 7.56 7.71 3.28
N THR A 243 7.84 6.42 3.20
CA THR A 243 8.53 5.67 4.25
C THR A 243 9.95 5.34 3.78
N MET A 244 10.96 5.69 4.58
CA MET A 244 12.36 5.43 4.20
C MET A 244 12.86 4.04 4.61
N ASN A 245 12.35 3.53 5.75
CA ASN A 245 12.71 2.21 6.23
C ASN A 245 11.50 1.27 6.03
N PRO A 246 11.55 0.34 5.07
CA PRO A 246 10.42 -0.53 4.77
C PRO A 246 10.13 -1.53 5.89
N LYS A 247 10.91 -1.60 6.98
CA LYS A 247 10.61 -2.40 8.16
C LYS A 247 9.42 -1.87 8.96
N TYR A 248 9.14 -0.56 8.89
CA TYR A 248 7.98 0.02 9.57
C TYR A 248 6.66 -0.56 9.04
N PRO A 249 5.62 -0.69 9.89
CA PRO A 249 4.37 -1.35 9.51
C PRO A 249 3.52 -0.55 8.52
N ILE A 250 3.90 0.70 8.22
CA ILE A 250 3.32 1.49 7.13
C ILE A 250 4.45 1.87 6.18
N ASN A 251 4.37 1.40 4.95
CA ASN A 251 5.39 1.56 3.93
C ASN A 251 4.81 2.22 2.68
N PHE A 252 5.00 3.55 2.55
CA PHE A 252 4.77 4.24 1.28
C PHE A 252 6.04 4.15 0.43
N TRP A 253 6.08 3.16 -0.45
CA TRP A 253 7.21 2.87 -1.30
C TRP A 253 7.11 3.61 -2.63
N TRP A 254 8.02 4.55 -2.84
CA TRP A 254 8.18 5.23 -4.11
C TRP A 254 9.08 4.38 -5.00
N TYR A 255 8.49 3.80 -6.04
CA TYR A 255 9.20 3.02 -7.03
C TYR A 255 9.82 3.98 -8.03
N VAL A 256 11.15 4.09 -7.96
CA VAL A 256 11.96 5.01 -8.77
C VAL A 256 13.09 4.24 -9.45
N PRO A 257 13.60 4.70 -10.61
CA PRO A 257 14.74 4.10 -11.28
C PRO A 257 15.95 3.99 -10.34
N GLN A 258 16.57 2.82 -10.25
CA GLN A 258 17.76 2.61 -9.40
C GLN A 258 19.08 2.91 -10.14
N HIS A 259 19.09 2.76 -11.46
CA HIS A 259 20.22 3.08 -12.34
C HIS A 259 19.70 3.35 -13.77
N GLU A 260 20.56 3.76 -14.70
CA GLU A 260 20.14 4.19 -16.05
C GLU A 260 19.50 3.06 -16.87
N ASP A 261 20.04 1.84 -16.75
CA ASP A 261 19.53 0.63 -17.41
C ASP A 261 18.27 0.05 -16.76
N ASP A 262 17.86 0.60 -15.62
CA ASP A 262 16.62 0.23 -14.98
C ASP A 262 15.49 0.83 -15.84
N LYS A 263 14.95 0.04 -16.77
CA LYS A 263 13.91 0.41 -17.73
C LYS A 263 12.70 -0.51 -17.60
N ALA A 264 11.51 0.02 -17.89
CA ALA A 264 10.33 -0.81 -17.96
C ALA A 264 10.47 -1.90 -19.05
N PRO A 265 9.83 -3.06 -18.89
CA PRO A 265 9.76 -4.08 -19.94
C PRO A 265 9.09 -3.53 -21.21
N VAL A 266 9.48 -4.08 -22.36
CA VAL A 266 8.93 -3.76 -23.69
C VAL A 266 8.26 -5.01 -24.24
N LYS A 267 7.13 -4.84 -24.93
CA LYS A 267 6.43 -5.96 -25.58
C LYS A 267 7.34 -6.63 -26.60
N GLN A 268 7.52 -7.94 -26.47
CA GLN A 268 8.19 -8.70 -27.51
C GLN A 268 7.34 -8.67 -28.77
N ARG A 269 7.97 -8.40 -29.93
CA ARG A 269 7.29 -8.62 -31.22
C ARG A 269 7.09 -10.13 -31.35
N GLN A 270 5.85 -10.57 -31.55
CA GLN A 270 5.61 -11.91 -32.09
C GLN A 270 6.35 -11.96 -33.43
N ILE A 271 7.42 -12.75 -33.48
CA ILE A 271 7.99 -13.18 -34.74
C ILE A 271 7.10 -14.36 -35.12
N ASP A 272 6.15 -14.13 -36.02
CA ASP A 272 5.40 -15.20 -36.64
C ASP A 272 6.42 -16.12 -37.34
N MET A 273 6.54 -17.35 -36.83
CA MET A 273 7.26 -18.45 -37.47
C MET A 273 6.30 -19.25 -38.32
#